data_AF-A0A9X4C757-F1
#
_entry.id   AF-A0A9X4C757-F1
#
_cell.length_a   1.000
_cell.length_b   1.000
_cell.length_c   1.000
_cell.angle_alpha   90.00
_cell.angle_beta   90.00
_cell.angle_gamma   90.00
#
_symmetry.space_group_name_H-M   'P 1'
#
loop_
_entity.id
_entity.type
_entity.pdbx_description
1 polymer ?
#
loop_
_entity_poly.entity_id
_entity_poly.type
_entity_poly.pdbx_seq_one_letter_code
_entity_poly.pdbx_strand_id
1 'polypeptide(L)'
;MDLRLTSTAVGCTTFKGDFAALIHKLRFDNGDTVLTSWSIDACARLIAVLSQHLNPLGSIAINTAAEDLFQSKEGRLTQAEVEMPGLDSVVGEILGVSVGRELHVTLRFTNSGDAKVIVLGLDEARCLMGYSGNTLQHAGVLEKVVVASHHYVQPITLFTCSFSSGGEKIHHTRNEDIDPNHYNLLPNLYSVTVVDNSNLAKKQVVGGFLLKTIDTSGQPGFQNSVLEIMSSTPGFITLEKSKISYVTVRMGVSDGGQMTEKEMLHHFIEQYTTYSVTGNA
;
A
#
# COMPACT_ATOMS: atom_id res chain seq x y z
N MET A 1 -8.01 -16.15 13.83
CA MET A 1 -7.57 -17.48 13.37
C MET A 1 -7.30 -17.35 11.89
N ASP A 2 -6.09 -17.71 11.48
CA ASP A 2 -5.65 -17.58 10.09
C ASP A 2 -6.13 -18.81 9.32
N LEU A 3 -6.74 -18.59 8.16
CA LEU A 3 -7.34 -19.65 7.36
C LEU A 3 -6.73 -19.64 5.97
N ARG A 4 -6.22 -20.79 5.50
CA ARG A 4 -5.63 -20.89 4.16
C ARG A 4 -6.74 -20.93 3.12
N LEU A 5 -6.71 -20.01 2.16
CA LEU A 5 -7.63 -20.05 1.04
C LEU A 5 -7.27 -21.23 0.13
N THR A 6 -8.24 -22.09 -0.14
CA THR A 6 -8.06 -23.25 -1.04
C THR A 6 -8.75 -23.07 -2.39
N SER A 7 -9.74 -22.18 -2.48
CA SER A 7 -10.48 -21.87 -3.70
C SER A 7 -11.36 -20.63 -3.56
N THR A 8 -11.73 -20.04 -4.69
CA THR A 8 -12.71 -18.94 -4.76
C THR A 8 -13.63 -19.10 -5.97
N ALA A 9 -14.89 -18.69 -5.81
CA ALA A 9 -15.78 -18.36 -6.92
C ALA A 9 -16.10 -16.86 -6.90
N VAL A 10 -16.22 -16.25 -8.08
CA VAL A 10 -16.39 -14.79 -8.23
C VAL A 10 -17.60 -14.49 -9.12
N GLY A 11 -18.36 -13.46 -8.73
CA GLY A 11 -19.50 -12.95 -9.48
C GLY A 11 -19.69 -11.47 -9.17
N CYS A 12 -20.68 -10.85 -9.81
CA CYS A 12 -21.03 -9.45 -9.54
C CYS A 12 -22.53 -9.31 -9.39
N THR A 13 -22.93 -8.44 -8.49
CA THR A 13 -24.32 -8.05 -8.30
C THR A 13 -24.53 -6.62 -8.79
N THR A 14 -25.71 -6.35 -9.35
CA THR A 14 -26.08 -5.05 -9.88
C THR A 14 -27.34 -4.55 -9.20
N PHE A 15 -27.44 -3.23 -9.06
CA PHE A 15 -28.64 -2.57 -8.54
C PHE A 15 -29.08 -1.52 -9.55
N LYS A 16 -30.31 -1.67 -10.06
CA LYS A 16 -30.89 -0.78 -11.08
C LYS A 16 -30.03 -0.66 -12.36
N GLY A 17 -29.30 -1.71 -12.71
CA GLY A 17 -28.44 -1.75 -13.90
C GLY A 17 -27.00 -1.30 -13.67
N ASP A 18 -26.69 -0.75 -12.49
CA ASP A 18 -25.34 -0.34 -12.12
C ASP A 18 -24.64 -1.40 -11.25
N PHE A 19 -23.32 -1.46 -11.32
CA PHE A 19 -22.52 -2.31 -10.42
C PHE A 19 -22.81 -1.95 -8.96
N ALA A 20 -23.19 -2.95 -8.17
CA ALA A 20 -23.41 -2.79 -6.75
C ALA A 20 -22.25 -3.38 -5.93
N ALA A 21 -21.88 -4.64 -6.20
CA ALA A 21 -20.74 -5.26 -5.53
C ALA A 21 -20.15 -6.43 -6.34
N LEU A 22 -18.87 -6.71 -6.09
CA LEU A 22 -18.24 -7.98 -6.44
C LEU A 22 -18.54 -8.98 -5.33
N ILE A 23 -18.87 -10.21 -5.69
CA ILE A 23 -19.20 -11.29 -4.76
C ILE A 23 -18.10 -12.34 -4.83
N HIS A 24 -17.45 -12.60 -3.70
CA HIS A 24 -16.50 -13.68 -3.54
C HIS A 24 -17.06 -14.74 -2.61
N LYS A 25 -17.13 -15.98 -3.09
CA LYS A 25 -17.27 -17.16 -2.24
C LYS A 25 -15.90 -17.76 -2.03
N LEU A 26 -15.45 -17.75 -0.78
CA LEU A 26 -14.12 -18.14 -0.35
C LEU A 26 -14.20 -19.44 0.44
N ARG A 27 -13.38 -20.44 0.09
CA ARG A 27 -13.28 -21.69 0.86
C ARG A 27 -11.91 -21.91 1.41
N PHE A 28 -11.91 -22.43 2.63
CA PHE A 28 -10.74 -22.59 3.45
C PHE A 28 -10.37 -24.06 3.63
N ASP A 29 -9.12 -24.29 4.04
CA ASP A 29 -8.55 -25.60 4.34
C ASP A 29 -9.28 -26.37 5.46
N ASN A 30 -9.88 -25.66 6.41
CA ASN A 30 -10.72 -26.23 7.46
C ASN A 30 -12.11 -26.69 6.98
N GLY A 31 -12.45 -26.46 5.71
CA GLY A 31 -13.74 -26.81 5.11
C GLY A 31 -14.80 -25.72 5.18
N ASP A 32 -14.54 -24.60 5.87
CA ASP A 32 -15.47 -23.47 5.93
C ASP A 32 -15.57 -22.76 4.59
N THR A 33 -16.74 -22.19 4.33
CA THR A 33 -16.98 -21.29 3.21
C THR A 33 -17.54 -19.96 3.74
N VAL A 34 -17.08 -18.85 3.15
CA VAL A 34 -17.60 -17.50 3.43
C VAL A 34 -17.97 -16.81 2.13
N LEU A 35 -19.18 -16.29 2.07
CA LEU A 35 -19.61 -15.37 1.03
C LEU A 35 -19.28 -13.94 1.46
N THR A 36 -18.73 -13.12 0.57
CA THR A 36 -18.27 -11.76 0.83
C THR A 36 -18.69 -10.83 -0.29
N SER A 37 -19.09 -9.61 0.05
CA SER A 37 -19.56 -8.57 -0.87
C SER A 37 -18.65 -7.35 -0.79
N TRP A 38 -18.20 -6.86 -1.95
CA TRP A 38 -17.15 -5.86 -2.06
C TRP A 38 -17.64 -4.68 -2.91
N SER A 39 -17.67 -3.49 -2.33
CA SER A 39 -17.90 -2.24 -3.07
C SER A 39 -16.76 -1.98 -4.07
N ILE A 40 -16.92 -0.96 -4.93
CA ILE A 40 -15.86 -0.51 -5.85
C ILE A 40 -14.58 -0.19 -5.08
N ASP A 41 -14.69 0.55 -3.98
CA ASP A 41 -13.53 0.92 -3.15
C ASP A 41 -12.88 -0.30 -2.50
N ALA A 42 -13.68 -1.24 -2.00
CA ALA A 42 -13.18 -2.49 -1.45
C ALA A 42 -12.45 -3.32 -2.53
N CYS A 43 -13.00 -3.40 -3.74
CA CYS A 43 -12.34 -4.06 -4.87
C CYS A 43 -11.00 -3.38 -5.23
N ALA A 44 -10.97 -2.05 -5.23
CA ALA A 44 -9.77 -1.27 -5.51
C ALA A 44 -8.69 -1.51 -4.45
N ARG A 45 -9.07 -1.55 -3.16
CA ARG A 45 -8.17 -1.89 -2.04
C ARG A 45 -7.65 -3.32 -2.14
N LEU A 46 -8.51 -4.28 -2.48
CA LEU A 46 -8.09 -5.67 -2.71
C LEU A 46 -7.06 -5.75 -3.84
N ILE A 47 -7.34 -5.13 -5.00
CA ILE A 47 -6.41 -5.13 -6.14
C ILE A 47 -5.09 -4.46 -5.76
N ALA A 48 -5.12 -3.37 -4.98
CA ALA A 48 -3.92 -2.72 -4.47
C ALA A 48 -3.09 -3.68 -3.61
N VAL A 49 -3.71 -4.31 -2.60
CA VAL A 49 -3.06 -5.30 -1.70
C VAL A 49 -2.46 -6.47 -2.47
N LEU A 50 -3.22 -7.06 -3.40
CA LEU A 50 -2.76 -8.21 -4.17
C LEU A 50 -1.63 -7.81 -5.12
N SER A 51 -1.75 -6.68 -5.83
CA SER A 51 -0.72 -6.19 -6.77
C SER A 51 0.61 -5.92 -6.08
N GLN A 52 0.54 -5.39 -4.85
CA GLN A 52 1.72 -5.21 -4.00
C GLN A 52 2.41 -6.54 -3.66
N HIS A 53 1.69 -7.64 -3.49
CA HIS A 53 2.30 -8.94 -3.19
C HIS A 53 2.86 -9.63 -4.45
N LEU A 54 2.26 -9.38 -5.62
CA LEU A 54 2.70 -10.00 -6.89
C LEU A 54 3.93 -9.31 -7.50
N ASN A 55 4.03 -7.98 -7.40
CA ASN A 55 5.15 -7.20 -7.94
C ASN A 55 6.56 -7.52 -7.36
N PRO A 56 6.76 -7.81 -6.06
CA PRO A 56 8.09 -8.05 -5.48
C PRO A 56 8.76 -9.35 -5.93
N LEU A 57 8.05 -10.26 -6.60
CA LEU A 57 8.54 -11.61 -6.89
C LEU A 57 8.96 -11.83 -8.36
N GLY A 58 8.99 -10.78 -9.19
CA GLY A 58 9.37 -10.88 -10.61
C GLY A 58 8.36 -11.63 -11.48
N SER A 59 8.63 -11.75 -12.78
CA SER A 59 7.76 -12.45 -13.74
C SER A 59 7.84 -13.97 -13.53
N ILE A 60 7.15 -14.50 -12.53
CA ILE A 60 7.02 -15.95 -12.34
C ILE A 60 5.91 -16.45 -13.29
N ALA A 61 6.19 -17.48 -14.06
CA ALA A 61 5.25 -18.08 -15.01
C ALA A 61 3.93 -18.52 -14.32
N ILE A 62 2.83 -18.45 -15.05
CA ILE A 62 1.51 -18.90 -14.59
C ILE A 62 1.51 -20.43 -14.56
N ASN A 63 1.13 -21.02 -13.43
CA ASN A 63 0.94 -22.46 -13.28
C ASN A 63 -0.52 -22.82 -13.55
N THR A 64 -0.86 -23.13 -14.80
CA THR A 64 -2.23 -23.48 -15.24
C THR A 64 -2.85 -24.64 -14.45
N ALA A 65 -2.05 -25.62 -14.00
CA ALA A 65 -2.57 -26.71 -13.19
C ALA A 65 -3.00 -26.25 -11.79
N ALA A 66 -2.32 -25.25 -11.22
CA ALA A 66 -2.73 -24.64 -9.96
C ALA A 66 -4.01 -23.82 -10.14
N GLU A 67 -4.16 -23.10 -11.26
CA GLU A 67 -5.37 -22.35 -11.60
C GLU A 67 -6.59 -23.28 -11.73
N ASP A 68 -6.48 -24.36 -12.52
CA ASP A 68 -7.56 -25.33 -12.72
C ASP A 68 -7.98 -25.98 -11.39
N LEU A 69 -7.01 -26.32 -10.54
CA LEU A 69 -7.26 -26.88 -9.22
C LEU A 69 -7.97 -25.87 -8.30
N PHE A 70 -7.54 -24.61 -8.32
CA PHE A 70 -8.11 -23.54 -7.51
C PHE A 70 -9.55 -23.20 -7.93
N GLN A 71 -9.85 -23.28 -9.23
CA GLN A 71 -11.20 -23.09 -9.77
C GLN A 71 -12.15 -24.25 -9.45
N SER A 72 -11.68 -25.50 -9.58
CA SER A 72 -12.52 -26.70 -9.47
C SER A 72 -13.08 -26.95 -8.05
N LYS A 73 -12.40 -26.45 -7.01
CA LYS A 73 -12.69 -26.76 -5.61
C LYS A 73 -13.91 -26.04 -5.02
N GLU A 74 -14.30 -24.87 -5.55
CA GLU A 74 -15.48 -24.13 -5.02
C GLU A 74 -16.72 -24.19 -5.93
N GLY A 75 -16.55 -24.53 -7.21
CA GLY A 75 -17.65 -24.51 -8.16
C GLY A 75 -18.09 -23.10 -8.54
N ARG A 76 -19.35 -22.94 -8.97
CA ARG A 76 -19.93 -21.66 -9.42
C ARG A 76 -20.81 -21.05 -8.33
N LEU A 77 -20.91 -19.72 -8.33
CA LEU A 77 -21.93 -19.02 -7.55
C LEU A 77 -23.33 -19.35 -8.07
N THR A 78 -24.26 -19.59 -7.16
CA THR A 78 -25.69 -19.69 -7.45
C THR A 78 -26.30 -18.31 -7.66
N GLN A 79 -27.43 -18.24 -8.37
CA GLN A 79 -28.14 -16.98 -8.58
C GLN A 79 -28.52 -16.30 -7.25
N ALA A 80 -28.98 -17.08 -6.26
CA ALA A 80 -29.35 -16.55 -4.95
C ALA A 80 -28.15 -15.92 -4.21
N GLU A 81 -26.96 -16.52 -4.28
CA GLU A 81 -25.73 -15.98 -3.68
C GLU A 81 -25.32 -14.64 -4.32
N VAL A 82 -25.64 -14.43 -5.61
CA VAL A 82 -25.31 -13.19 -6.32
C VAL A 82 -26.36 -12.11 -6.09
N GLU A 83 -27.65 -12.45 -6.13
CA GLU A 83 -28.74 -11.48 -6.05
C GLU A 83 -29.06 -11.04 -4.62
N MET A 84 -28.82 -11.91 -3.63
CA MET A 84 -29.08 -11.62 -2.22
C MET A 84 -27.90 -12.08 -1.36
N PRO A 85 -26.71 -11.46 -1.50
CA PRO A 85 -25.62 -11.73 -0.58
C PRO A 85 -26.05 -11.32 0.83
N GLY A 86 -25.92 -12.23 1.80
CA GLY A 86 -26.32 -11.97 3.18
C GLY A 86 -25.63 -10.73 3.75
N LEU A 87 -26.31 -9.94 4.58
CA LEU A 87 -25.80 -8.64 5.05
C LEU A 87 -24.47 -8.76 5.83
N ASP A 88 -24.20 -9.88 6.50
CA ASP A 88 -22.96 -10.09 7.25
C ASP A 88 -21.72 -10.27 6.35
N SER A 89 -21.89 -10.25 5.03
CA SER A 89 -20.83 -10.45 4.04
C SER A 89 -20.11 -9.18 3.59
N VAL A 90 -20.58 -7.99 4.01
CA VAL A 90 -20.09 -6.71 3.47
C VAL A 90 -18.71 -6.37 4.03
N VAL A 91 -17.70 -6.35 3.15
CA VAL A 91 -16.32 -6.01 3.51
C VAL A 91 -16.16 -4.49 3.54
N GLY A 92 -15.81 -3.96 4.70
CA GLY A 92 -15.58 -2.52 4.91
C GLY A 92 -14.11 -2.13 4.91
N GLU A 93 -13.24 -3.00 5.43
CA GLU A 93 -11.79 -2.75 5.53
C GLU A 93 -11.02 -3.98 5.05
N ILE A 94 -9.92 -3.72 4.34
CA ILE A 94 -9.02 -4.75 3.80
C ILE A 94 -7.59 -4.33 4.12
N LEU A 95 -6.87 -5.21 4.81
CA LEU A 95 -5.46 -5.02 5.16
C LEU A 95 -4.66 -6.21 4.66
N GLY A 96 -3.49 -5.96 4.08
CA GLY A 96 -2.58 -6.99 3.59
C GLY A 96 -1.23 -6.93 4.28
N VAL A 97 -0.78 -8.06 4.83
CA VAL A 97 0.56 -8.20 5.41
C VAL A 97 1.25 -9.41 4.79
N SER A 98 2.45 -9.23 4.26
CA SER A 98 3.25 -10.35 3.75
C SER A 98 4.04 -11.01 4.89
N VAL A 99 3.89 -12.32 5.05
CA VAL A 99 4.60 -13.15 6.03
C VAL A 99 5.32 -14.26 5.27
N GLY A 100 6.64 -14.14 5.12
CA GLY A 100 7.42 -15.09 4.31
C GLY A 100 7.01 -15.08 2.84
N ARG A 101 6.46 -16.19 2.35
CA ARG A 101 5.95 -16.35 0.96
C ARG A 101 4.43 -16.29 0.87
N GLU A 102 3.78 -15.88 1.95
CA GLU A 102 2.33 -15.85 2.06
C GLU A 102 1.85 -14.42 2.31
N LEU A 103 0.66 -14.12 1.81
CA LEU A 103 -0.05 -12.89 2.02
C LEU A 103 -1.22 -13.15 2.97
N HIS A 104 -1.21 -12.50 4.11
CA HIS A 104 -2.30 -12.51 5.07
C HIS A 104 -3.19 -11.29 4.79
N VAL A 105 -4.38 -11.54 4.28
CA VAL A 105 -5.40 -10.52 3.99
C VAL A 105 -6.45 -10.55 5.09
N THR A 106 -6.52 -9.50 5.88
CA THR A 106 -7.58 -9.32 6.89
C THR A 106 -8.77 -8.64 6.24
N LEU A 107 -9.94 -9.28 6.33
CA LEU A 107 -11.23 -8.72 5.96
C LEU A 107 -11.97 -8.33 7.23
N ARG A 108 -12.37 -7.06 7.35
CA ARG A 108 -13.27 -6.61 8.41
C ARG A 108 -14.66 -6.36 7.83
N PHE A 109 -15.66 -6.98 8.46
CA PHE A 109 -17.05 -6.88 8.03
C PHE A 109 -17.74 -5.69 8.68
N THR A 110 -18.37 -4.84 7.87
CA THR A 110 -18.97 -3.58 8.35
C THR A 110 -20.11 -3.82 9.33
N ASN A 111 -20.90 -4.87 9.11
CA ASN A 111 -22.14 -5.09 9.83
C ASN A 111 -21.95 -5.83 11.16
N SER A 112 -21.03 -6.81 11.21
CA SER A 112 -20.73 -7.54 12.45
C SER A 112 -19.54 -6.98 13.23
N GLY A 113 -18.65 -6.22 12.57
CA GLY A 113 -17.37 -5.78 13.14
C GLY A 113 -16.32 -6.90 13.22
N ASP A 114 -16.68 -8.13 12.86
CA ASP A 114 -15.78 -9.28 12.88
C ASP A 114 -14.66 -9.12 11.86
N ALA A 115 -13.54 -9.77 12.14
CA ALA A 115 -12.40 -9.85 11.25
C ALA A 115 -12.07 -11.31 10.90
N LYS A 116 -11.79 -11.57 9.62
CA LYS A 116 -11.30 -12.86 9.13
C LYS A 116 -9.98 -12.68 8.41
N VAL A 117 -8.98 -13.47 8.77
CA VAL A 117 -7.66 -13.45 8.15
C VAL A 117 -7.56 -14.58 7.13
N ILE A 118 -7.35 -14.22 5.88
CA ILE A 118 -7.19 -15.13 4.75
C ILE A 118 -5.70 -15.23 4.44
N VAL A 119 -5.16 -16.44 4.40
CA VAL A 119 -3.79 -16.69 3.97
C VAL A 119 -3.80 -17.11 2.52
N LEU A 120 -2.99 -16.43 1.70
CA LEU A 120 -2.82 -16.66 0.27
C LEU A 120 -1.35 -16.97 -0.01
N GLY A 121 -1.07 -17.98 -0.82
CA GLY A 121 0.22 -18.06 -1.50
C GLY A 121 0.19 -17.27 -2.80
N LEU A 122 1.31 -17.32 -3.51
CA LEU A 122 1.51 -16.55 -4.72
C LEU A 122 0.50 -16.91 -5.83
N ASP A 123 0.31 -18.20 -6.08
CA ASP A 123 -0.58 -18.67 -7.14
C ASP A 123 -2.04 -18.40 -6.77
N GLU A 124 -2.43 -18.55 -5.51
CA GLU A 124 -3.79 -18.20 -5.06
C GLU A 124 -4.08 -16.70 -5.20
N ALA A 125 -3.12 -15.83 -4.88
CA ALA A 125 -3.24 -14.39 -5.04
C ALA A 125 -3.40 -13.97 -6.52
N ARG A 126 -2.69 -14.64 -7.44
CA ARG A 126 -2.82 -14.43 -8.89
C ARG A 126 -4.18 -14.86 -9.40
N CYS A 127 -4.63 -16.06 -9.02
CA CYS A 127 -5.94 -16.57 -9.40
C CYS A 127 -7.04 -15.63 -8.91
N LEU A 128 -6.97 -15.21 -7.64
CA LEU A 128 -7.93 -14.29 -7.05
C LEU A 128 -7.99 -12.97 -7.83
N MET A 129 -6.83 -12.34 -8.09
CA MET A 129 -6.76 -11.11 -8.88
C MET A 129 -7.29 -11.29 -10.31
N GLY A 130 -6.92 -12.38 -11.00
CA GLY A 130 -7.34 -12.67 -12.36
C GLY A 130 -8.85 -12.87 -12.46
N TYR A 131 -9.45 -13.65 -11.55
CA TYR A 131 -10.89 -13.86 -11.54
C TYR A 131 -11.66 -12.58 -11.20
N SER A 132 -11.22 -11.81 -10.18
CA SER A 132 -11.81 -10.51 -9.87
C SER A 132 -11.71 -9.55 -11.06
N GLY A 133 -10.53 -9.45 -11.70
CA GLY A 133 -10.30 -8.59 -12.86
C GLY A 133 -11.20 -8.95 -14.03
N ASN A 134 -11.30 -10.24 -14.36
CA ASN A 134 -12.18 -10.73 -15.42
C ASN A 134 -13.64 -10.39 -15.13
N THR A 135 -14.14 -10.65 -13.92
CA THR A 135 -15.53 -10.34 -13.56
C THR A 135 -15.82 -8.84 -13.62
N LEU A 136 -14.91 -8.00 -13.11
CA LEU A 136 -15.03 -6.53 -13.17
C LEU A 136 -14.97 -6.00 -14.62
N GLN A 137 -14.20 -6.64 -15.49
CA GLN A 137 -14.15 -6.30 -16.92
C GLN A 137 -15.49 -6.59 -17.60
N HIS A 138 -16.07 -7.77 -17.36
CA HIS A 138 -17.39 -8.13 -17.89
C HIS A 138 -18.49 -7.20 -17.36
N ALA A 139 -18.36 -6.71 -16.13
CA ALA A 139 -19.26 -5.73 -15.55
C ALA A 139 -19.01 -4.27 -16.02
N GLY A 140 -17.98 -4.02 -16.84
CA GLY A 140 -17.68 -2.69 -17.39
C GLY A 140 -17.15 -1.68 -16.36
N VAL A 141 -16.59 -2.15 -15.24
CA VAL A 141 -16.10 -1.29 -14.15
C VAL A 141 -14.61 -1.45 -13.83
N LEU A 142 -13.90 -2.36 -14.50
CA LEU A 142 -12.49 -2.64 -14.22
C LEU A 142 -11.62 -1.38 -14.27
N GLU A 143 -11.75 -0.54 -15.30
CA GLU A 143 -10.94 0.67 -15.43
C GLU A 143 -11.11 1.62 -14.24
N LYS A 144 -12.34 1.82 -13.77
CA LYS A 144 -12.62 2.66 -12.60
C LYS A 144 -11.96 2.10 -11.34
N VAL A 145 -12.06 0.79 -11.14
CA VAL A 145 -11.46 0.08 -10.00
C VAL A 145 -9.94 0.15 -10.08
N VAL A 146 -9.34 -0.03 -11.26
CA VAL A 146 -7.90 0.07 -11.47
C VAL A 146 -7.41 1.49 -11.20
N VAL A 147 -8.08 2.53 -11.70
CA VAL A 147 -7.72 3.92 -11.38
C VAL A 147 -7.78 4.15 -9.86
N ALA A 148 -8.84 3.70 -9.19
CA ALA A 148 -8.94 3.81 -7.74
C ALA A 148 -7.85 3.02 -7.00
N SER A 149 -7.46 1.83 -7.49
CA SER A 149 -6.41 1.02 -6.86
C SER A 149 -5.04 1.70 -6.92
N HIS A 150 -4.76 2.45 -7.99
CA HIS A 150 -3.54 3.25 -8.08
C HIS A 150 -3.42 4.28 -6.95
N HIS A 151 -4.54 4.89 -6.53
CA HIS A 151 -4.54 5.83 -5.42
C HIS A 151 -4.07 5.15 -4.12
N TYR A 152 -4.45 3.89 -3.89
CA TYR A 152 -4.07 3.13 -2.69
C TYR A 152 -2.63 2.61 -2.69
N VAL A 153 -1.91 2.67 -3.82
CA VAL A 153 -0.49 2.25 -3.90
C VAL A 153 0.47 3.43 -4.01
N GLN A 154 -0.04 4.66 -4.11
CA GLN A 154 0.82 5.84 -4.21
C GLN A 154 1.64 6.06 -2.92
N PRO A 155 2.90 6.51 -3.02
CA PRO A 155 3.68 6.94 -1.87
C PRO A 155 3.03 8.13 -1.16
N ILE A 156 3.16 8.18 0.17
CA ILE A 156 2.66 9.28 1.00
C ILE A 156 3.86 10.02 1.58
N THR A 157 3.94 11.33 1.31
CA THR A 157 4.85 12.22 2.04
C THR A 157 4.15 12.63 3.33
N LEU A 158 4.71 12.24 4.48
CA LEU A 158 4.12 12.52 5.79
C LEU A 158 4.52 13.89 6.31
N PHE A 159 5.77 14.27 6.05
CA PHE A 159 6.39 15.45 6.60
C PHE A 159 7.54 15.89 5.71
N THR A 160 7.69 17.19 5.52
CA THR A 160 8.85 17.81 4.87
C THR A 160 9.41 18.88 5.80
N CYS A 161 10.73 19.03 5.82
CA CYS A 161 11.38 20.16 6.47
C CYS A 161 12.59 20.65 5.69
N SER A 162 12.86 21.94 5.79
CA SER A 162 14.06 22.58 5.26
C SER A 162 14.67 23.51 6.31
N PHE A 163 16.00 23.50 6.40
CA PHE A 163 16.78 24.36 7.27
C PHE A 163 17.19 25.62 6.51
N SER A 164 16.98 26.79 7.11
CA SER A 164 17.46 28.04 6.53
C SER A 164 19.00 28.05 6.48
N SER A 165 19.57 28.83 5.56
CA SER A 165 20.99 29.16 5.57
C SER A 165 21.40 29.64 6.97
N GLY A 166 22.32 28.93 7.63
CA GLY A 166 22.76 29.22 9.00
C GLY A 166 22.07 28.43 10.12
N GLY A 167 21.04 27.62 9.82
CA GLY A 167 20.38 26.74 10.80
C GLY A 167 19.46 27.44 11.81
N GLU A 168 19.19 28.72 11.63
CA GLU A 168 18.43 29.55 12.58
C GLU A 168 16.92 29.29 12.55
N LYS A 169 16.39 28.82 11.42
CA LYS A 169 14.95 28.54 11.24
C LYS A 169 14.74 27.22 10.52
N ILE A 170 13.70 26.50 10.95
CA ILE A 170 13.21 25.29 10.30
C ILE A 170 11.84 25.63 9.71
N HIS A 171 11.69 25.43 8.41
CA HIS A 171 10.39 25.45 7.75
C HIS A 171 9.96 24.01 7.57
N HIS A 172 8.77 23.65 8.04
CA HIS A 172 8.26 22.30 7.90
C HIS A 172 6.77 22.27 7.58
N THR A 173 6.32 21.17 7.00
CA THR A 173 4.92 20.94 6.65
C THR A 173 4.60 19.49 6.92
N ARG A 174 3.52 19.24 7.65
CA ARG A 174 2.94 17.92 7.86
C ARG A 174 1.77 17.75 6.89
N ASN A 175 1.66 16.55 6.32
CA ASN A 175 0.46 16.18 5.57
C ASN A 175 -0.63 15.77 6.57
N GLU A 176 -1.68 16.58 6.67
CA GLU A 176 -2.80 16.35 7.61
C GLU A 176 -3.89 15.45 7.02
N ASP A 177 -3.95 15.32 5.69
CA ASP A 177 -5.04 14.65 4.95
C ASP A 177 -4.69 13.20 4.57
N ILE A 178 -4.03 12.48 5.48
CA ILE A 178 -3.61 11.09 5.23
C ILE A 178 -4.77 10.13 5.50
N ASP A 179 -5.26 9.42 4.48
CA ASP A 179 -6.17 8.27 4.67
C ASP A 179 -5.45 7.19 5.50
N PRO A 180 -5.92 6.88 6.72
CA PRO A 180 -5.30 5.85 7.57
C PRO A 180 -5.24 4.48 6.88
N ASN A 181 -6.24 4.16 6.06
CA ASN A 181 -6.29 2.90 5.35
C ASN A 181 -5.23 2.86 4.24
N HIS A 182 -5.00 3.95 3.52
CA HIS A 182 -3.91 4.06 2.55
C HIS A 182 -2.55 3.98 3.25
N TYR A 183 -2.39 4.68 4.38
CA TYR A 183 -1.18 4.62 5.20
C TYR A 183 -0.81 3.18 5.60
N ASN A 184 -1.78 2.41 6.07
CA ASN A 184 -1.54 1.03 6.54
C ASN A 184 -1.15 0.05 5.42
N LEU A 185 -1.40 0.40 4.16
CA LEU A 185 -1.01 -0.41 2.99
C LEU A 185 0.46 -0.19 2.56
N LEU A 186 1.14 0.83 3.09
CA LEU A 186 2.51 1.17 2.70
C LEU A 186 3.49 0.61 3.74
N PRO A 187 4.22 -0.48 3.44
CA PRO A 187 5.02 -1.21 4.43
C PRO A 187 6.30 -0.50 4.83
N ASN A 188 6.79 0.44 4.02
CA ASN A 188 8.08 1.08 4.26
C ASN A 188 7.87 2.54 4.64
N LEU A 189 8.44 2.93 5.77
CA LEU A 189 8.62 4.32 6.15
C LEU A 189 10.11 4.65 6.04
N TYR A 190 10.44 5.70 5.31
CA TYR A 190 11.80 6.19 5.16
C TYR A 190 11.91 7.63 5.65
N SER A 191 12.97 7.90 6.38
CA SER A 191 13.52 9.24 6.52
C SER A 191 14.53 9.48 5.42
N VAL A 192 14.32 10.56 4.67
CA VAL A 192 15.22 11.00 3.60
C VAL A 192 15.81 12.33 4.04
N THR A 193 17.11 12.33 4.32
CA THR A 193 17.88 13.53 4.66
C THR A 193 18.51 14.09 3.40
N VAL A 194 18.30 15.36 3.12
CA VAL A 194 18.86 16.06 1.96
C VAL A 194 20.11 16.81 2.38
N VAL A 195 21.22 16.55 1.68
CA VAL A 195 22.54 17.12 1.93
C VAL A 195 22.98 17.91 0.71
N ASP A 196 23.32 19.17 0.92
CA ASP A 196 23.96 20.00 -0.08
C ASP A 196 25.48 19.85 0.01
N ASN A 197 26.09 19.42 -1.10
CA ASN A 197 27.54 19.26 -1.26
C ASN A 197 28.15 20.38 -2.10
N SER A 198 27.45 21.50 -2.30
CA SER A 198 27.97 22.65 -3.06
C SER A 198 29.27 23.20 -2.49
N ASN A 199 29.47 23.07 -1.17
CA ASN A 199 30.74 23.30 -0.52
C ASN A 199 31.33 21.97 -0.04
N LEU A 200 32.29 21.42 -0.79
CA LEU A 200 32.97 20.15 -0.44
C LEU A 200 33.68 20.20 0.92
N ALA A 201 34.08 21.39 1.39
CA ALA A 201 34.71 21.56 2.70
C ALA A 201 33.70 21.58 3.86
N LYS A 202 32.39 21.72 3.56
CA LYS A 202 31.32 21.77 4.57
C LYS A 202 30.02 21.23 3.97
N LYS A 203 29.88 19.90 3.97
CA LYS A 203 28.60 19.24 3.69
C LYS A 203 27.57 19.75 4.68
N GLN A 204 26.39 20.15 4.19
CA GLN A 204 25.35 20.71 5.04
C GLN A 204 24.04 19.97 4.80
N VAL A 205 23.40 19.53 5.89
CA VAL A 205 22.01 19.09 5.84
C VAL A 205 21.13 20.31 5.59
N VAL A 206 20.39 20.29 4.49
CA VAL A 206 19.49 21.37 4.06
C VAL A 206 18.03 21.05 4.34
N GLY A 207 17.72 19.80 4.66
CA GLY A 207 16.39 19.40 5.09
C GLY A 207 16.20 17.89 5.04
N GLY A 208 14.95 17.49 5.01
CA GLY A 208 14.56 16.12 4.81
C GLY A 208 13.05 15.95 4.72
N PHE A 209 12.62 14.72 4.49
CA PHE A 209 11.22 14.37 4.47
C PHE A 209 11.00 12.91 4.89
N LEU A 210 9.82 12.64 5.42
CA LEU A 210 9.35 11.29 5.71
C LEU A 210 8.48 10.81 4.57
N LEU A 211 8.91 9.71 3.94
CA LEU A 211 8.23 9.08 2.83
C LEU A 211 7.75 7.69 3.25
N LYS A 212 6.45 7.47 3.19
CA LYS A 212 5.87 6.14 3.30
C LYS A 212 5.59 5.61 1.91
N THR A 213 6.04 4.41 1.59
CA THR A 213 5.95 3.84 0.24
C THR A 213 5.98 2.31 0.28
N ILE A 214 5.60 1.70 -0.85
CA ILE A 214 5.84 0.28 -1.12
C ILE A 214 7.26 0.01 -1.58
N ASP A 215 7.91 1.00 -2.20
CA ASP A 215 9.22 0.80 -2.79
C ASP A 215 10.29 0.69 -1.72
N THR A 216 11.30 -0.13 -1.99
CA THR A 216 12.54 -0.12 -1.22
C THR A 216 13.49 0.93 -1.77
N SER A 217 14.40 1.46 -0.94
CA SER A 217 15.28 2.59 -1.34
C SER A 217 16.16 2.32 -2.57
N GLY A 218 16.39 1.04 -2.91
CA GLY A 218 17.13 0.63 -4.11
C GLY A 218 16.30 0.52 -5.40
N GLN A 219 14.98 0.72 -5.34
CA GLN A 219 14.11 0.60 -6.51
C GLN A 219 13.96 1.94 -7.26
N PRO A 220 13.81 1.92 -8.59
CA PRO A 220 13.57 3.14 -9.38
C PRO A 220 12.33 3.93 -8.93
N GLY A 221 11.27 3.25 -8.49
CA GLY A 221 10.05 3.88 -7.99
C GLY A 221 10.33 4.81 -6.80
N PHE A 222 11.11 4.34 -5.83
CA PHE A 222 11.56 5.14 -4.70
C PHE A 222 12.31 6.40 -5.15
N GLN A 223 13.25 6.24 -6.09
CA GLN A 223 14.05 7.35 -6.60
C GLN A 223 13.20 8.40 -7.30
N ASN A 224 12.21 7.97 -8.09
CA ASN A 224 11.26 8.86 -8.72
C ASN A 224 10.45 9.65 -7.68
N SER A 225 9.96 8.98 -6.63
CA SER A 225 9.23 9.66 -5.54
C SER A 225 10.10 10.68 -4.82
N VAL A 226 11.35 10.35 -4.52
CA VAL A 226 12.31 11.29 -3.91
C VAL A 226 12.50 12.52 -4.81
N LEU A 227 12.71 12.32 -6.11
CA LEU A 227 12.91 13.42 -7.06
C LEU A 227 11.66 14.30 -7.23
N GLU A 228 10.47 13.71 -7.17
CA GLU A 228 9.20 14.41 -7.24
C GLU A 228 9.00 15.30 -6.01
N ILE A 229 9.20 14.76 -4.80
CA ILE A 229 9.10 15.50 -3.54
C ILE A 229 10.14 16.63 -3.49
N MET A 230 11.37 16.35 -3.92
CA MET A 230 12.43 17.35 -4.07
C MET A 230 12.04 18.49 -5.00
N SER A 231 11.31 18.20 -6.07
CA SER A 231 10.91 19.20 -7.07
C SER A 231 9.66 19.99 -6.67
N SER A 232 8.89 19.52 -5.69
CA SER A 232 7.68 20.19 -5.19
C SER A 232 7.88 20.91 -3.86
N THR A 233 8.96 20.63 -3.12
CA THR A 233 9.22 21.23 -1.80
C THR A 233 9.93 22.59 -1.94
N PRO A 234 9.34 23.72 -1.49
CA PRO A 234 9.92 25.07 -1.68
C PRO A 234 11.37 25.25 -1.23
N GLY A 235 11.80 24.56 -0.17
CA GLY A 235 13.18 24.60 0.34
C GLY A 235 14.21 23.83 -0.49
N PHE A 236 13.78 22.97 -1.42
CA PHE A 236 14.66 22.13 -2.24
C PHE A 236 14.70 22.54 -3.71
N ILE A 237 13.70 23.28 -4.20
CA ILE A 237 13.58 23.71 -5.60
C ILE A 237 14.78 24.52 -6.07
N THR A 238 15.35 25.35 -5.19
CA THR A 238 16.47 26.25 -5.49
C THR A 238 17.83 25.59 -5.48
N LEU A 239 17.93 24.33 -5.06
CA LEU A 239 19.18 23.61 -4.93
C LEU A 239 19.63 23.03 -6.28
N GLU A 240 20.94 23.06 -6.54
CA GLU A 240 21.51 22.49 -7.76
C GLU A 240 21.54 20.95 -7.65
N LYS A 241 20.64 20.26 -8.38
CA LYS A 241 20.45 18.80 -8.26
C LYS A 241 21.73 17.96 -8.41
N SER A 242 22.71 18.43 -9.19
CA SER A 242 24.02 17.78 -9.37
C SER A 242 24.90 17.80 -8.12
N LYS A 243 24.61 18.69 -7.17
CA LYS A 243 25.38 18.90 -5.94
C LYS A 243 24.66 18.37 -4.69
N ILE A 244 23.47 17.81 -4.86
CA ILE A 244 22.69 17.25 -3.76
C ILE A 244 22.95 15.75 -3.67
N SER A 245 23.12 15.28 -2.44
CA SER A 245 22.99 13.86 -2.11
C SER A 245 21.88 13.67 -1.09
N TYR A 246 21.30 12.48 -1.04
CA TYR A 246 20.35 12.11 -0.01
C TYR A 246 20.80 10.87 0.74
N VAL A 247 20.58 10.88 2.05
CA VAL A 247 20.75 9.72 2.92
C VAL A 247 19.36 9.19 3.25
N THR A 248 19.17 7.88 3.09
CA THR A 248 17.88 7.24 3.33
C THR A 248 18.00 6.26 4.48
N VAL A 249 17.11 6.37 5.46
CA VAL A 249 17.05 5.49 6.61
C VAL A 249 15.65 4.90 6.70
N ARG A 250 15.55 3.57 6.66
CA ARG A 250 14.27 2.89 6.90
C ARG A 250 13.93 3.04 8.38
N MET A 251 12.81 3.68 8.67
CA MET A 251 12.30 3.86 10.01
C MET A 251 11.52 2.60 10.42
N GLY A 252 11.70 2.15 11.66
CA GLY A 252 10.84 1.14 12.24
C GLY A 252 9.41 1.68 12.35
N VAL A 253 8.44 0.95 11.80
CA VAL A 253 7.03 1.23 12.04
C VAL A 253 6.69 0.52 13.35
N SER A 254 6.78 1.22 14.48
CA SER A 254 6.26 0.69 15.74
C SER A 254 4.73 0.55 15.61
N ASP A 255 4.15 -0.51 16.17
CA ASP A 255 2.72 -0.84 16.10
C ASP A 255 1.76 0.26 16.63
N GLY A 256 2.31 1.38 17.14
CA GLY A 256 1.59 2.55 17.61
C GLY A 256 1.67 3.72 16.62
N GLY A 257 0.72 3.80 15.70
CA GLY A 257 0.29 5.04 15.03
C GLY A 257 1.33 5.80 14.17
N GLN A 258 0.88 6.88 13.56
CA GLN A 258 1.75 7.80 12.83
C GLN A 258 2.60 8.61 13.83
N MET A 259 3.86 8.90 13.49
CA MET A 259 4.68 9.84 14.26
C MET A 259 3.96 11.20 14.37
N THR A 260 3.98 11.78 15.57
CA THR A 260 3.52 13.13 15.80
C THR A 260 4.45 14.13 15.10
N GLU A 261 3.94 15.32 14.78
CA GLU A 261 4.75 16.39 14.20
C GLU A 261 6.01 16.69 15.02
N LYS A 262 5.88 16.67 16.35
CA LYS A 262 6.99 16.88 17.29
C LYS A 262 8.07 15.81 17.14
N GLU A 263 7.69 14.54 17.03
CA GLU A 263 8.63 13.44 16.84
C GLU A 263 9.32 13.51 15.48
N MET A 264 8.55 13.82 14.42
CA MET A 264 9.10 13.98 13.07
C MET A 264 10.11 15.13 13.01
N LEU A 265 9.78 16.27 13.61
CA LEU A 265 10.68 17.43 13.68
C LEU A 265 11.91 17.13 14.53
N HIS A 266 11.75 16.48 15.68
CA HIS A 266 12.86 16.09 16.55
C HIS A 266 13.85 15.19 15.83
N HIS A 267 13.36 14.16 15.11
CA HIS A 267 14.17 13.27 14.29
C HIS A 267 15.05 14.03 13.29
N PHE A 268 14.50 15.01 12.57
CA PHE A 268 15.29 15.80 11.61
C PHE A 268 16.26 16.78 12.28
N ILE A 269 15.94 17.29 13.46
CA ILE A 269 16.88 18.10 14.25
C ILE A 269 18.06 17.24 14.71
N GLU A 270 17.82 16.02 15.18
CA GLU A 270 18.87 15.07 15.55
C GLU A 270 19.77 14.70 14.36
N GLN A 271 19.17 14.45 13.19
CA GLN A 271 19.94 14.24 11.96
C GLN A 271 20.75 15.50 11.60
N TYR A 272 20.15 16.68 11.60
CA TYR A 272 20.85 17.92 11.30
C TYR A 272 22.04 18.16 12.24
N THR A 273 21.85 17.99 13.54
CA THR A 273 22.90 18.19 14.55
C THR A 273 24.00 17.15 14.43
N THR A 274 23.65 15.86 14.28
CA THR A 274 24.63 14.79 14.09
C THR A 274 25.48 15.06 12.85
N TYR A 275 24.87 15.23 11.68
CA TYR A 275 25.60 15.41 10.43
C TYR A 275 26.37 16.74 10.35
N SER A 276 25.82 17.83 10.90
CA SER A 276 26.50 19.14 10.87
C SER A 276 27.66 19.25 11.85
N VAL A 277 27.67 18.44 12.92
CA VAL A 277 28.74 18.43 13.93
C VAL A 277 29.83 17.40 13.61
N THR A 278 29.49 16.23 13.06
CA THR A 278 30.47 15.13 12.86
C THR A 278 31.08 15.07 11.46
N GLY A 279 30.55 15.79 10.46
CA GLY A 279 31.18 15.93 9.14
C GLY A 279 31.27 14.67 8.26
N ASN A 280 30.80 13.51 8.73
CA ASN A 280 30.83 12.26 7.99
C ASN A 280 29.44 11.94 7.39
N ALA A 281 29.44 11.68 6.09
CA ALA A 281 28.33 11.10 5.33
C ALA A 281 28.79 9.77 4.74
#